data_AF-A0A940A1S0-F1
#
_entry.id   AF-A0A940A1S0-F1
#
_cell.length_a   1.000
_cell.length_b   1.000
_cell.length_c   1.000
_cell.angle_alpha   90.00
_cell.angle_beta   90.00
_cell.angle_gamma   90.00
#
_symmetry.space_group_name_H-M   'P 1'
#
loop_
_entity.id
_entity.type
_entity.pdbx_description
1 polymer ?
#
loop_
_entity_poly.entity_id
_entity_poly.type
_entity_poly.pdbx_seq_one_letter_code
_entity_poly.pdbx_strand_id
1 'polypeptide(L)'
;MRIASPLFVEKRGELTRLLNEIDKLCDRLHDEFPTITEDDYRIFGPELKIVISTLKALRQDSLMRKELKAYNDRMRQQIVDLEELDHDIKAFRVNAPKNKELQTTMAMLSGLDFTKLPK
;
A
#
# COMPACT_ATOMS: atom_id res chain seq x y z
N MET A 1 -3.14 -13.24 -38.06
CA MET A 1 -2.62 -12.23 -37.11
C MET A 1 -3.77 -11.26 -36.81
N ARG A 2 -4.43 -11.34 -35.65
CA ARG A 2 -5.48 -10.38 -35.28
C ARG A 2 -4.79 -9.14 -34.71
N ILE A 3 -4.76 -8.06 -35.48
CA ILE A 3 -4.24 -6.76 -35.04
C ILE A 3 -5.24 -6.23 -34.01
N ALA A 4 -4.77 -5.95 -32.80
CA ALA A 4 -5.61 -5.37 -31.77
C ALA A 4 -6.06 -3.95 -32.19
N SER A 5 -7.31 -3.59 -31.91
CA SER A 5 -7.84 -2.26 -32.23
C SER A 5 -6.99 -1.15 -31.60
N PRO A 6 -6.69 -0.03 -32.31
CA PRO A 6 -5.92 1.08 -31.77
C PRO A 6 -6.41 1.59 -30.41
N LEU A 7 -7.73 1.67 -30.23
CA LEU A 7 -8.39 2.06 -28.97
C LEU A 7 -8.03 1.11 -27.81
N PHE A 8 -7.93 -0.18 -28.12
CA PHE A 8 -7.58 -1.21 -27.14
C PHE A 8 -6.10 -1.11 -26.73
N VAL A 9 -5.20 -0.80 -27.67
CA VAL A 9 -3.77 -0.59 -27.40
C VAL A 9 -3.55 0.65 -26.55
N GLU A 10 -4.26 1.75 -26.83
CA GLU A 10 -4.21 2.99 -26.06
C GLU A 10 -4.65 2.79 -24.61
N LYS A 11 -5.80 2.13 -24.40
CA LYS A 11 -6.33 1.83 -23.04
C LYS A 11 -5.39 0.93 -22.24
N ARG A 12 -4.67 0.01 -22.89
CA ARG A 12 -3.61 -0.79 -22.24
C ARG A 12 -2.40 0.05 -21.87
N GLY A 13 -2.02 1.02 -22.69
CA GLY A 13 -0.95 1.96 -22.40
C GLY A 13 -1.27 2.80 -21.17
N GLU A 14 -2.49 3.34 -21.09
CA GLU A 14 -3.00 4.08 -19.94
C GLU A 14 -2.99 3.24 -18.66
N LEU A 15 -3.51 2.01 -18.70
CA LEU A 15 -3.52 1.11 -17.54
C LEU A 15 -2.10 0.79 -17.08
N THR A 16 -1.17 0.52 -18.01
CA THR A 16 0.24 0.27 -17.67
C THR A 16 0.85 1.47 -16.95
N ARG A 17 0.60 2.69 -17.45
CA ARG A 17 1.10 3.93 -16.82
C ARG A 17 0.53 4.10 -15.41
N LEU A 18 -0.77 3.91 -15.24
CA LEU A 18 -1.42 3.99 -13.93
C LEU A 18 -0.78 3.02 -12.93
N LEU A 19 -0.61 1.76 -13.30
CA LEU A 19 -0.03 0.76 -12.41
C LEU A 19 1.43 1.07 -12.08
N ASN A 20 2.19 1.65 -13.02
CA ASN A 20 3.55 2.12 -12.74
C ASN A 20 3.58 3.27 -11.73
N GLU A 21 2.63 4.21 -11.80
CA GLU A 21 2.55 5.30 -10.82
C GLU A 21 2.13 4.81 -9.44
N ILE A 22 1.32 3.74 -9.39
CA ILE A 22 0.94 3.09 -8.13
C ILE A 22 2.13 2.37 -7.50
N ASP A 23 2.95 1.65 -8.28
CA ASP A 23 4.18 1.05 -7.74
C ASP A 23 5.08 2.11 -7.11
N LYS A 24 5.29 3.24 -7.81
CA LYS A 24 6.06 4.37 -7.25
C LYS A 24 5.41 4.96 -5.99
N LEU A 25 4.09 4.89 -5.86
CA LEU A 25 3.40 5.33 -4.64
C LEU A 25 3.67 4.34 -3.51
N CYS A 26 3.56 3.02 -3.75
CA CYS A 26 3.90 2.00 -2.77
C CYS A 26 5.34 2.15 -2.29
N ASP A 27 6.30 2.28 -3.21
CA ASP A 27 7.73 2.45 -2.89
C ASP A 27 7.96 3.68 -1.99
N ARG A 28 7.38 4.83 -2.37
CA ARG A 28 7.50 6.07 -1.57
C ARG A 28 6.88 5.94 -0.19
N LEU A 29 5.69 5.34 -0.09
CA LEU A 29 5.03 5.16 1.20
C LEU A 29 5.80 4.20 2.11
N HIS A 30 6.45 3.18 1.55
CA HIS A 30 7.34 2.31 2.30
C HIS A 30 8.60 3.05 2.79
N ASP A 31 9.24 3.81 1.92
CA ASP A 31 10.45 4.57 2.25
C ASP A 31 10.18 5.65 3.32
N GLU A 32 9.03 6.33 3.21
CA GLU A 32 8.62 7.40 4.13
C GLU A 32 7.91 6.88 5.39
N PHE A 33 7.53 5.60 5.45
CA PHE A 33 6.81 5.02 6.60
C PHE A 33 7.40 5.39 7.97
N PRO A 34 8.73 5.35 8.19
CA PRO A 34 9.33 5.68 9.49
C PRO A 34 9.18 7.15 9.90
N THR A 35 8.89 8.05 8.96
CA THR A 35 8.78 9.50 9.19
C THR A 35 7.33 9.99 9.18
N ILE A 36 6.39 9.25 8.56
CA ILE A 36 4.97 9.61 8.52
C ILE A 36 4.42 9.89 9.93
N THR A 37 3.81 11.05 10.11
CA THR A 37 3.11 11.45 11.32
C THR A 37 1.60 11.25 11.19
N GLU A 38 0.87 11.38 12.30
CA GLU A 38 -0.59 11.38 12.25
C GLU A 38 -1.16 12.54 11.44
N ASP A 39 -0.55 13.73 11.51
CA ASP A 39 -1.03 14.89 10.76
C ASP A 39 -0.81 14.70 9.26
N ASP A 40 0.31 14.10 8.85
CA ASP A 40 0.53 13.70 7.46
C ASP A 40 -0.55 12.72 7.01
N TYR A 41 -0.78 11.67 7.80
CA TYR A 41 -1.80 10.66 7.49
C TYR A 41 -3.23 11.24 7.46
N ARG A 42 -3.52 12.26 8.27
CA ARG A 42 -4.81 12.97 8.22
C ARG A 42 -5.00 13.68 6.88
N ILE A 43 -3.92 14.14 6.25
CA ILE A 43 -3.94 14.81 4.96
C ILE A 43 -4.08 13.82 3.81
N PHE A 44 -3.28 12.74 3.75
CA PHE A 44 -3.26 11.83 2.57
C PHE A 44 -4.05 10.53 2.74
N GLY A 45 -4.44 10.17 3.97
CA GLY A 45 -5.14 8.91 4.27
C GLY A 45 -6.48 8.76 3.52
N PRO A 46 -7.33 9.80 3.40
CA PRO A 46 -8.53 9.74 2.57
C PRO A 46 -8.23 9.43 1.10
N GLU A 47 -7.20 10.03 0.53
CA GLU A 47 -6.75 9.88 -0.85
C GLU A 47 -6.22 8.45 -1.08
N LEU A 48 -5.46 7.91 -0.13
CA LEU A 48 -5.01 6.52 -0.17
C LEU A 48 -6.19 5.54 -0.25
N LYS A 49 -7.25 5.76 0.53
CA LYS A 49 -8.47 4.94 0.46
C LYS A 49 -9.18 5.02 -0.89
N ILE A 50 -9.17 6.20 -1.51
CA ILE A 50 -9.71 6.39 -2.87
C ILE A 50 -8.89 5.56 -3.86
N VAL A 51 -7.56 5.64 -3.81
CA VAL A 51 -6.67 4.85 -4.68
C VAL A 51 -6.94 3.35 -4.55
N ILE A 52 -7.00 2.82 -3.32
CA ILE A 52 -7.30 1.41 -3.05
C ILE A 52 -8.66 1.02 -3.62
N SER A 53 -9.68 1.85 -3.41
CA SER A 53 -11.04 1.59 -3.89
C SER A 53 -11.13 1.60 -5.42
N THR A 54 -10.44 2.55 -6.07
CA THR A 54 -10.33 2.63 -7.52
C THR A 54 -9.61 1.40 -8.08
N LEU A 55 -8.52 0.96 -7.46
CA LEU A 55 -7.82 -0.26 -7.86
C LEU A 55 -8.70 -1.51 -7.75
N LYS A 56 -9.48 -1.63 -6.67
CA LYS A 56 -10.44 -2.72 -6.49
C LYS A 56 -11.48 -2.71 -7.60
N ALA A 57 -12.05 -1.55 -7.92
CA ALA A 57 -13.03 -1.42 -9.00
C ALA A 57 -12.43 -1.80 -10.37
N LEU A 58 -11.25 -1.26 -10.70
CA LEU A 58 -10.52 -1.58 -11.93
C LEU A 58 -10.22 -3.08 -12.05
N ARG A 59 -9.82 -3.71 -10.94
CA ARG A 59 -9.57 -5.15 -10.89
C ARG A 59 -10.84 -5.97 -11.11
N GLN A 60 -11.98 -5.55 -10.56
CA GLN A 60 -13.26 -6.24 -10.78
C GLN A 60 -13.66 -6.16 -12.26
N ASP A 61 -13.53 -5.00 -12.88
CA ASP A 61 -13.83 -4.81 -14.31
C ASP A 61 -12.89 -5.62 -15.21
N SER A 62 -11.62 -5.75 -14.84
CA SER A 62 -10.62 -6.50 -15.61
C SER A 62 -10.73 -8.02 -15.46
N LEU A 63 -11.35 -8.54 -14.39
CA LEU A 63 -11.67 -9.97 -14.27
C LEU A 63 -12.63 -10.45 -15.37
N MET A 64 -13.46 -9.55 -15.89
CA MET A 64 -14.40 -9.84 -16.98
C MET A 64 -13.72 -9.83 -18.36
N ARG A 65 -12.44 -9.45 -18.45
CA ARG A 65 -11.70 -9.26 -19.71
C ARG A 65 -10.43 -10.11 -19.74
N LYS A 66 -10.43 -11.21 -20.49
CA LYS A 66 -9.31 -12.18 -20.57
C LYS A 66 -7.97 -11.53 -20.95
N GLU A 67 -8.02 -10.55 -21.83
CA GLU A 67 -6.86 -9.76 -22.28
C GLU A 67 -6.19 -8.90 -21.19
N LEU A 68 -6.85 -8.67 -20.05
CA LEU A 68 -6.30 -7.91 -18.92
C LEU A 68 -5.81 -8.80 -17.78
N LYS A 69 -5.83 -10.13 -17.95
CA LYS A 69 -5.44 -11.09 -16.91
C LYS A 69 -4.06 -10.79 -16.32
N ALA A 70 -3.08 -10.41 -17.14
CA ALA A 70 -1.73 -10.07 -16.69
C ALA A 70 -1.67 -8.86 -15.74
N TYR A 71 -2.64 -7.95 -15.82
CA TYR A 71 -2.73 -6.80 -14.92
C TYR A 71 -3.44 -7.13 -13.60
N ASN A 72 -4.24 -8.21 -13.56
CA ASN A 72 -5.02 -8.58 -12.37
C ASN A 72 -4.14 -8.97 -11.19
N ASP A 73 -3.06 -9.70 -11.44
CA ASP A 73 -2.14 -10.14 -10.39
C ASP A 73 -1.37 -8.94 -9.84
N ARG A 74 -0.92 -8.02 -10.70
CA ARG A 74 -0.27 -6.78 -10.29
C ARG A 74 -1.20 -5.88 -9.48
N MET A 75 -2.44 -5.64 -9.96
CA MET A 75 -3.44 -4.87 -9.21
C MET A 75 -3.76 -5.53 -7.86
N ARG A 76 -3.84 -6.87 -7.81
CA ARG A 76 -4.07 -7.58 -6.56
C ARG A 76 -2.96 -7.31 -5.56
N GLN A 77 -1.70 -7.41 -5.99
CA GLN A 77 -0.55 -7.17 -5.11
C GLN A 77 -0.55 -5.73 -4.60
N GLN A 78 -0.70 -4.75 -5.50
CA GLN A 78 -0.76 -3.33 -5.13
C GLN A 78 -1.90 -3.01 -4.14
N ILE A 79 -3.07 -3.65 -4.29
CA ILE A 79 -4.17 -3.50 -3.32
C ILE A 79 -3.73 -4.00 -1.94
N VAL A 80 -3.12 -5.18 -1.88
CA VAL A 80 -2.64 -5.77 -0.62
C VAL A 80 -1.59 -4.85 0.02
N ASP A 81 -0.57 -4.45 -0.74
CA ASP A 81 0.53 -3.62 -0.23
C ASP A 81 0.01 -2.29 0.34
N LEU A 82 -0.91 -1.63 -0.37
CA LEU A 82 -1.50 -0.37 0.10
C LEU A 82 -2.42 -0.57 1.31
N GLU A 83 -3.15 -1.67 1.41
CA GLU A 83 -3.99 -2.00 2.58
C GLU A 83 -3.14 -2.31 3.82
N GLU A 84 -2.04 -3.04 3.65
CA GLU A 84 -1.07 -3.31 4.72
C GLU A 84 -0.41 -2.02 5.20
N LEU A 85 0.05 -1.16 4.28
CA LEU A 85 0.57 0.16 4.62
C LEU A 85 -0.45 1.03 5.37
N ASP A 86 -1.69 1.10 4.87
CA ASP A 86 -2.77 1.86 5.54
C ASP A 86 -3.06 1.35 6.95
N HIS A 87 -3.04 0.02 7.12
CA HIS A 87 -3.18 -0.62 8.42
C HIS A 87 -2.03 -0.26 9.36
N ASP A 88 -0.79 -0.41 8.90
CA ASP A 88 0.41 -0.22 9.71
C ASP A 88 0.61 1.24 10.10
N ILE A 89 0.31 2.19 9.21
CA ILE A 89 0.35 3.62 9.54
C ILE A 89 -0.64 3.91 10.67
N LYS A 90 -1.88 3.41 10.58
CA LYS A 90 -2.86 3.58 11.67
C LYS A 90 -2.39 2.94 12.96
N ALA A 91 -1.92 1.69 12.90
CA ALA A 91 -1.54 0.94 14.08
C ALA A 91 -0.33 1.56 14.78
N PHE A 92 0.74 1.84 14.04
CA PHE A 92 2.05 2.14 14.62
C PHE A 92 2.43 3.62 14.57
N ARG A 93 1.88 4.40 13.63
CA ARG A 93 2.20 5.84 13.50
C ARG A 93 1.12 6.72 14.13
N VAL A 94 -0.15 6.32 14.07
CA VAL A 94 -1.28 7.08 14.61
C VAL A 94 -1.67 6.63 16.02
N ASN A 95 -1.90 5.32 16.22
CA ASN A 95 -2.49 4.80 17.45
C ASN A 95 -1.44 4.42 18.52
N ALA A 96 -0.35 3.76 18.14
CA ALA A 96 0.69 3.35 19.09
C ALA A 96 1.26 4.51 19.93
N PRO A 97 1.53 5.71 19.38
CA PRO A 97 1.97 6.87 20.17
C PRO A 97 0.94 7.42 21.16
N LYS A 98 -0.29 6.88 21.18
CA LYS A 98 -1.35 7.23 22.14
C LYS A 98 -1.66 6.07 23.11
N ASN A 99 -1.19 4.87 22.80
CA ASN A 99 -1.42 3.68 23.63
C ASN A 99 -0.37 3.60 24.75
N LYS A 100 -0.78 3.97 25.97
CA LYS A 100 0.10 3.99 27.15
C LYS A 100 0.66 2.61 27.52
N GLU A 101 -0.12 1.54 27.38
CA GLU A 101 0.34 0.18 27.67
C GLU A 101 1.39 -0.27 26.66
N LEU A 102 1.17 0.05 25.38
CA LEU A 102 2.14 -0.25 24.33
C LEU A 102 3.43 0.56 24.50
N GLN A 103 3.33 1.86 24.82
CA GLN A 103 4.50 2.69 25.12
C GLN A 103 5.30 2.14 26.30
N THR A 104 4.61 1.74 27.36
CA THR A 104 5.21 1.12 28.53
C THR A 104 5.93 -0.17 28.15
N THR A 105 5.27 -1.02 27.35
CA THR A 105 5.84 -2.28 26.85
C THR A 105 7.07 -2.04 25.98
N MET A 106 7.00 -1.11 25.03
CA MET A 106 8.13 -0.76 24.16
C MET A 106 9.31 -0.20 24.96
N ALA A 107 9.06 0.68 25.94
CA ALA A 107 10.11 1.21 26.81
C ALA A 107 10.78 0.11 27.64
N MET A 108 10.00 -0.84 28.18
CA MET A 108 10.55 -2.00 28.89
C MET A 108 11.41 -2.86 27.96
N LEU A 109 10.93 -3.17 26.75
CA LEU A 109 11.66 -3.98 25.77
C LEU A 109 12.94 -3.28 25.29
N SER A 110 12.94 -1.96 25.08
CA SER A 110 14.14 -1.18 24.73
C SER A 110 15.19 -1.14 25.84
N GLY A 111 14.78 -1.35 27.09
CA GLY A 111 15.67 -1.49 28.23
C GLY A 111 16.24 -2.90 28.44
N LEU A 112 15.77 -3.90 27.68
CA LEU A 112 16.28 -5.27 27.77
C LEU A 112 17.60 -5.39 27.00
N ASP A 113 18.68 -5.58 27.76
CA ASP A 113 19.99 -5.91 27.22
C ASP A 113 20.10 -7.43 27.01
N PHE A 114 19.75 -7.90 25.82
CA PHE A 114 19.82 -9.30 25.43
C PHE A 114 21.27 -9.85 25.40
N THR A 115 22.29 -9.00 25.49
CA THR A 115 23.69 -9.45 25.59
C THR A 115 24.06 -9.99 26.97
N LYS A 116 23.20 -9.79 27.97
CA LYS A 116 23.37 -10.27 29.35
C LYS A 116 22.59 -11.56 29.65
N LEU A 117 21.88 -12.13 28.67
CA LEU A 117 21.21 -13.40 28.87
C LEU A 117 22.25 -14.54 28.94
N PRO A 118 22.17 -15.43 29.96
CA PRO A 118 23.05 -16.59 30.03
C PRO A 118 22.80 -17.49 28.81
N LYS A 119 23.91 -17.89 28.17
CA LYS A 119 23.92 -18.80 27.01
C LYS A 119 23.40 -20.19 27.37
#